data_AF-A0A1K0GZU4-F1
#
_entry.id   AF-A0A1K0GZU4-F1
#
_cell.length_a   1.000
_cell.length_b   1.000
_cell.length_c   1.000
_cell.angle_alpha   90.00
_cell.angle_beta   90.00
_cell.angle_gamma   90.00
#
_symmetry.space_group_name_H-M   'P 1'
#
loop_
_entity.id
_entity.type
_entity.pdbx_description
1 polymer ?
#
loop_
_entity_poly.entity_id
_entity_poly.type
_entity_poly.pdbx_seq_one_letter_code
_entity_poly.pdbx_strand_id
1 'polypeptide(L)'
;MASRFAAGLFGRNMTLAVARVQQQSVRRLATAAGENEFVAERVHHKEHAGKSADLWRKVSMYVCIPGSIVLGVYIYGIEKHHYDHMVHEYHENGNQPPERTFYEYNNIRKKAFPWGDGSKSFFHNEKINYAVNP
;
A
#
# COMPACT_ATOMS: atom_id res chain seq x y z
N MET A 1 -70.87 -16.84 -78.37
CA MET A 1 -69.78 -15.85 -78.48
C MET A 1 -69.45 -15.35 -77.08
N ALA A 2 -68.27 -15.44 -76.50
CA ALA A 2 -67.00 -15.99 -76.92
C ALA A 2 -66.29 -16.49 -75.64
N SER A 3 -65.81 -17.73 -75.64
CA SER A 3 -64.84 -18.23 -74.67
C SER A 3 -63.45 -18.00 -75.23
N ARG A 4 -62.61 -17.22 -74.56
CA ARG A 4 -61.15 -17.28 -74.76
C ARG A 4 -60.44 -17.17 -73.42
N PHE A 5 -59.97 -18.32 -72.98
CA PHE A 5 -58.83 -18.48 -72.09
C PHE A 5 -57.63 -17.67 -72.61
N ALA A 6 -56.97 -16.95 -71.71
CA ALA A 6 -55.56 -16.55 -71.81
C ALA A 6 -54.99 -16.71 -70.39
N ALA A 7 -54.36 -17.85 -70.10
CA ALA A 7 -52.92 -18.10 -70.27
C ALA A 7 -52.10 -17.27 -69.28
N GLY A 8 -51.66 -17.95 -68.22
CA GLY A 8 -50.95 -17.37 -67.10
C GLY A 8 -49.53 -16.92 -67.40
N LEU A 9 -49.02 -16.09 -66.50
CA LEU A 9 -47.62 -15.73 -66.36
C LEU A 9 -47.36 -15.41 -64.87
N PHE A 10 -47.27 -16.45 -64.03
CA PHE A 10 -46.55 -16.33 -62.76
C PHE A 10 -45.11 -16.78 -62.99
N GLY A 11 -44.31 -15.89 -63.56
CA GLY A 11 -42.85 -16.05 -63.61
C GLY A 11 -42.27 -15.78 -62.23
N ARG A 12 -42.01 -16.85 -61.46
CA ARG A 12 -41.15 -16.79 -60.27
C ARG A 12 -39.73 -16.50 -60.74
N ASN A 13 -39.27 -15.26 -60.59
CA ASN A 13 -37.85 -14.94 -60.70
C ASN A 13 -37.13 -15.52 -59.47
N MET A 14 -36.65 -16.75 -59.60
CA MET A 14 -35.67 -17.35 -58.68
C MET A 14 -34.30 -16.78 -59.05
N THR A 15 -33.91 -15.66 -58.42
CA THR A 15 -32.50 -15.26 -58.39
C THR A 15 -31.77 -16.23 -57.46
N LEU A 16 -31.05 -17.19 -58.04
CA LEU A 16 -30.08 -18.00 -57.30
C LEU A 16 -28.96 -17.06 -56.83
N ALA A 17 -29.07 -16.58 -55.60
CA ALA A 17 -27.97 -15.92 -54.92
C ALA A 17 -26.88 -16.97 -54.67
N VAL A 18 -25.88 -17.01 -55.54
CA VAL A 18 -24.64 -17.74 -55.27
C VAL A 18 -23.99 -17.03 -54.09
N ALA A 19 -24.11 -17.61 -52.90
CA ALA A 19 -23.32 -17.20 -51.75
C ALA A 19 -21.84 -17.38 -52.12
N ARG A 20 -21.16 -16.30 -52.47
CA ARG A 20 -19.69 -16.28 -52.43
C ARG A 20 -19.33 -16.58 -50.98
N VAL A 21 -18.88 -17.80 -50.72
CA VAL A 21 -18.11 -18.10 -49.52
C VAL A 21 -16.83 -17.31 -49.66
N GLN A 22 -16.87 -16.05 -49.23
CA GLN A 22 -15.69 -15.29 -48.96
C GLN A 22 -15.06 -16.03 -47.77
N GLN A 23 -14.11 -16.92 -48.04
CA GLN A 23 -13.20 -17.40 -47.01
C GLN A 23 -12.65 -16.14 -46.37
N GLN A 24 -13.19 -15.75 -45.23
CA GLN A 24 -12.52 -14.81 -44.37
C GLN A 24 -11.19 -15.49 -44.11
N SER A 25 -10.12 -14.96 -44.72
CA SER A 25 -8.78 -15.23 -44.23
C SER A 25 -8.83 -14.72 -42.81
N VAL A 26 -9.15 -15.61 -41.86
CA VAL A 26 -8.87 -15.37 -40.47
C VAL A 26 -7.39 -15.08 -40.52
N ARG A 27 -7.02 -13.80 -40.36
CA ARG A 27 -5.64 -13.44 -40.09
C ARG A 27 -5.38 -14.12 -38.76
N ARG A 28 -4.98 -15.39 -38.81
CA ARG A 28 -4.26 -16.04 -37.75
C ARG A 28 -3.00 -15.23 -37.71
N LEU A 29 -3.01 -14.20 -36.85
CA LEU A 29 -1.79 -13.58 -36.40
C LEU A 29 -0.95 -14.77 -35.96
N ALA A 30 0.07 -15.07 -36.76
CA ALA A 30 1.01 -16.11 -36.45
C ALA A 30 1.70 -15.62 -35.17
N THR A 31 1.12 -15.94 -34.02
CA THR A 31 1.86 -16.15 -32.80
C THR A 31 2.67 -17.40 -33.08
N ALA A 32 3.75 -17.22 -33.83
CA ALA A 32 4.70 -18.26 -34.09
C ALA A 32 5.06 -18.86 -32.74
N ALA A 33 4.80 -20.16 -32.60
CA ALA A 33 5.27 -20.97 -31.49
C ALA A 33 6.79 -21.17 -31.61
N GLY A 34 7.53 -20.06 -31.52
CA GLY A 34 8.94 -20.03 -31.14
C GLY A 34 9.01 -19.46 -29.72
N GLU A 35 10.12 -19.66 -29.01
CA GLU A 35 10.35 -19.06 -27.69
C GLU A 35 10.11 -17.54 -27.76
N ASN A 36 8.94 -17.10 -27.31
CA ASN A 36 8.55 -15.70 -27.34
C ASN A 36 9.50 -14.96 -26.39
N GLU A 37 10.27 -14.01 -26.90
CA GLU A 37 11.18 -13.15 -26.13
C GLU A 37 10.53 -12.63 -24.83
N PHE A 38 9.26 -12.19 -24.93
CA PHE A 38 8.46 -11.79 -23.77
C PHE A 38 8.32 -12.89 -22.69
N VAL A 39 8.09 -14.14 -23.09
CA VAL A 39 8.01 -15.28 -22.15
C VAL A 39 9.38 -15.57 -21.54
N ALA A 40 10.45 -15.50 -22.34
CA ALA A 40 11.82 -15.69 -21.85
C ALA A 40 12.22 -14.60 -20.83
N GLU A 41 11.91 -13.33 -21.10
CA GLU A 41 12.12 -12.22 -20.17
C GLU A 41 11.34 -12.40 -18.87
N ARG A 42 10.09 -12.88 -18.94
CA ARG A 42 9.27 -13.13 -17.75
C ARG A 42 9.84 -14.25 -16.87
N VAL A 43 10.37 -15.31 -17.49
CA VAL A 43 11.07 -16.37 -16.76
C VAL A 43 12.34 -15.83 -16.12
N HIS A 44 13.15 -15.07 -16.87
CA HIS A 44 14.36 -14.43 -16.36
C HIS A 44 14.07 -13.49 -15.17
N HIS A 45 13.04 -12.64 -15.25
CA HIS A 45 12.61 -11.79 -14.14
C HIS A 45 12.14 -12.59 -12.93
N LYS A 46 11.42 -13.69 -13.14
CA LYS A 46 10.98 -14.56 -12.04
C LYS A 46 12.17 -15.20 -11.33
N GLU A 47 13.16 -15.68 -12.07
CA GLU A 47 14.38 -16.26 -11.51
C GLU A 47 15.21 -15.22 -10.77
N HIS A 48 15.41 -14.04 -11.37
CA HIS A 48 16.13 -12.94 -10.73
C HIS A 48 15.44 -12.49 -9.44
N ALA A 49 14.12 -12.33 -9.46
CA ALA A 49 13.32 -11.97 -8.28
C ALA A 49 13.45 -13.03 -7.18
N GLY A 50 13.44 -14.33 -7.53
CA GLY A 50 13.63 -15.41 -6.55
C GLY A 50 14.99 -15.34 -5.87
N LYS A 51 16.07 -15.11 -6.62
CA LYS A 51 17.43 -14.95 -6.08
C LYS A 51 17.55 -13.70 -5.21
N SER A 52 17.01 -12.58 -5.66
CA SER A 52 17.00 -11.31 -4.91
C SER A 52 16.19 -11.43 -3.61
N ALA A 53 15.05 -12.11 -3.64
CA ALA A 53 14.23 -12.35 -2.45
C ALA A 53 14.97 -13.21 -1.41
N ASP A 54 15.65 -14.29 -1.83
CA ASP A 54 16.43 -15.11 -0.90
C ASP A 54 17.63 -14.36 -0.33
N LEU A 55 18.30 -13.52 -1.12
CA LEU A 55 19.36 -12.63 -0.64
C LEU A 55 18.83 -11.70 0.46
N TRP A 56 17.74 -10.97 0.20
CA TRP A 56 17.18 -10.03 1.18
C TRP A 56 16.65 -10.73 2.42
N ARG A 57 16.05 -11.92 2.30
CA ARG A 57 15.67 -12.75 3.44
C ARG A 57 16.88 -13.05 4.32
N LYS A 58 18.02 -13.44 3.73
CA LYS A 58 19.25 -13.72 4.47
C LYS A 58 19.80 -12.47 5.14
N VAL A 59 19.84 -11.34 4.45
CA VAL A 59 20.29 -10.06 5.03
C VAL A 59 19.42 -9.67 6.23
N SER A 60 18.10 -9.74 6.10
CA SER A 60 17.20 -9.43 7.21
C SER A 60 17.43 -10.36 8.41
N MET A 61 17.59 -11.65 8.17
CA MET A 61 17.74 -12.64 9.26
C MET A 61 19.12 -12.62 9.91
N TYR A 62 20.19 -12.44 9.14
CA TYR A 62 21.56 -12.58 9.63
C TYR A 62 22.28 -11.26 9.88
N VAL A 63 21.74 -10.14 9.41
CA VAL A 63 22.32 -8.81 9.64
C VAL A 63 21.37 -7.94 10.43
N CYS A 64 20.14 -7.74 9.93
CA CYS A 64 19.21 -6.82 10.57
C CYS A 64 18.79 -7.29 11.96
N ILE A 65 18.37 -8.56 12.13
CA ILE A 65 17.96 -9.08 13.45
C ILE A 65 19.11 -9.02 14.47
N PRO A 66 20.32 -9.56 14.22
CA PRO A 66 21.43 -9.44 15.16
C PRO A 66 21.82 -7.97 15.43
N GLY A 67 21.84 -7.12 14.39
CA GLY A 67 22.12 -5.70 14.53
C GLY A 67 21.10 -4.98 15.42
N SER A 68 19.81 -5.27 15.26
CA SER A 68 18.74 -4.74 16.10
C SER A 68 18.86 -5.21 17.55
N ILE A 69 19.31 -6.45 17.81
CA ILE A 69 19.54 -6.93 19.17
C ILE A 69 20.66 -6.13 19.84
N VAL A 70 21.80 -5.97 19.17
CA VAL A 70 22.94 -5.20 19.71
C VAL A 70 22.52 -3.76 20.01
N LEU A 71 21.83 -3.12 19.05
CA LEU A 71 21.32 -1.76 19.25
C LEU A 71 20.28 -1.69 20.37
N GLY A 72 19.41 -2.71 20.48
CA GLY A 72 18.41 -2.81 21.54
C GLY A 72 19.03 -2.87 22.93
N VAL A 73 20.10 -3.65 23.12
CA VAL A 73 20.85 -3.70 24.39
C VAL A 73 21.49 -2.35 24.71
N TYR A 74 22.08 -1.70 23.71
CA TYR A 74 22.70 -0.38 23.89
C TYR A 74 21.67 0.69 24.31
N ILE A 75 20.55 0.78 23.58
CA ILE A 75 19.47 1.73 23.88
C ILE A 75 18.85 1.43 25.24
N TYR A 76 18.68 0.14 25.61
CA TYR A 76 18.18 -0.25 26.92
C TYR A 76 19.04 0.32 28.05
N GLY A 77 20.37 0.32 27.90
CA GLY A 77 21.28 0.92 28.88
C GLY A 77 21.03 2.43 29.06
N ILE A 78 20.94 3.16 27.95
CA ILE A 78 20.65 4.61 27.97
C ILE A 78 19.29 4.89 28.61
N GLU A 79 18.26 4.15 28.19
CA GLU A 79 16.91 4.36 28.69
C GLU A 79 16.77 3.99 30.17
N LYS A 80 17.51 2.98 30.63
CA LYS A 80 17.61 2.67 32.05
C LYS A 80 18.20 3.84 32.85
N HIS A 81 19.25 4.49 32.34
CA HIS A 81 19.80 5.68 32.99
C HIS A 81 18.79 6.83 33.02
N HIS A 82 18.07 7.09 31.92
CA HIS A 82 17.00 8.09 31.91
C HIS A 82 15.91 7.78 32.94
N TYR A 83 15.47 6.53 33.01
CA TYR A 83 14.47 6.09 33.96
C TYR A 83 14.93 6.28 35.41
N ASP A 84 16.15 5.83 35.73
CA ASP A 84 16.72 5.95 37.07
C ASP A 84 16.82 7.44 37.46
N HIS A 85 17.28 8.33 36.55
CA HIS A 85 17.30 9.77 36.78
C HIS A 85 15.90 10.36 37.04
N MET A 86 14.89 9.98 36.24
CA MET A 86 13.52 10.45 36.45
C MET A 86 12.96 10.01 37.81
N VAL A 87 13.25 8.78 38.22
CA VAL A 87 12.80 8.24 39.51
C VAL A 87 13.49 8.98 40.66
N HIS A 88 14.81 9.22 40.57
CA HIS A 88 15.54 10.01 41.55
C HIS A 88 14.97 11.43 41.69
N GLU A 89 14.80 12.14 40.57
CA GLU A 89 14.28 13.52 40.57
C GLU A 89 12.85 13.60 41.14
N TYR A 90 12.02 12.60 40.86
CA TYR A 90 10.65 12.53 41.40
C TYR A 90 10.63 12.29 42.92
N HIS A 91 11.49 11.41 43.43
CA HIS A 91 11.59 11.14 44.86
C HIS A 91 12.20 12.31 45.63
N GLU A 92 13.24 12.96 45.10
CA GLU A 92 13.87 14.13 45.72
C GLU A 92 12.91 15.32 45.82
N ASN A 93 11.97 15.45 44.89
CA ASN A 93 10.94 16.49 44.92
C ASN A 93 9.72 16.13 45.78
N GLY A 94 9.75 15.05 46.56
CA GLY A 94 8.63 14.66 47.44
C GLY A 94 7.54 13.86 46.74
N ASN A 95 7.92 13.01 45.77
CA ASN A 95 7.02 12.24 44.92
C ASN A 95 6.09 13.11 44.08
N GLN A 96 6.63 14.21 43.54
CA GLN A 96 5.93 15.06 42.57
C GLN A 96 6.90 15.45 41.44
N PRO A 97 6.37 15.82 40.26
CA PRO A 97 7.21 16.31 39.18
C PRO A 97 8.05 17.51 39.62
N PRO A 98 9.31 17.62 39.14
CA PRO A 98 10.19 18.73 39.48
C PRO A 98 9.58 20.08 39.15
N GLU A 99 9.76 21.09 39.99
CA GLU A 99 9.30 22.43 39.66
C GLU A 99 10.05 22.94 38.41
N ARG A 100 9.31 23.40 37.41
CA ARG A 100 9.85 23.91 36.14
C ARG A 100 9.52 25.38 36.01
N THR A 101 10.50 26.20 35.67
CA THR A 101 10.27 27.61 35.33
C THR A 101 9.47 27.69 34.02
N PHE A 102 8.25 28.23 34.07
CA PHE A 102 7.43 28.46 32.89
C PHE A 102 7.72 29.82 32.28
N TYR A 103 8.21 29.80 31.04
CA TYR A 103 8.33 31.00 30.22
C TYR A 103 7.05 31.24 29.42
N GLU A 104 6.82 32.47 28.99
CA GLU A 104 5.63 32.87 28.21
C GLU A 104 5.46 32.06 26.91
N TYR A 105 6.57 31.58 26.34
CA TYR A 105 6.55 30.76 25.13
C TYR A 105 6.27 29.26 25.38
N ASN A 106 6.27 28.81 26.64
CA ASN A 106 5.96 27.43 26.98
C ASN A 106 4.44 27.23 27.00
N ASN A 107 3.99 26.07 26.54
CA ASN A 107 2.59 25.64 26.60
C ASN A 107 1.55 26.64 26.02
N ILE A 108 1.95 27.51 25.09
CA ILE A 108 1.01 28.45 24.44
C ILE A 108 -0.19 27.70 23.87
N ARG A 109 -1.40 28.14 24.25
CA ARG A 109 -2.67 27.64 23.75
C ARG A 109 -3.56 28.82 23.36
N LYS A 110 -3.83 28.98 22.06
CA LYS A 110 -4.76 30.01 21.53
C LYS A 110 -6.20 29.49 21.36
N LYS A 111 -6.33 28.18 21.19
CA LYS A 111 -7.59 27.45 21.03
C LYS A 111 -7.45 26.09 21.68
N ALA A 112 -8.49 25.64 22.36
CA ALA A 112 -8.60 24.30 22.91
C ALA A 112 -8.32 23.21 21.86
N PHE A 113 -7.72 22.10 22.28
CA PHE A 113 -7.64 20.92 21.44
C PHE A 113 -9.05 20.35 21.17
N PRO A 114 -9.28 19.70 20.02
CA PRO A 114 -10.60 19.19 19.64
C PRO A 114 -10.98 17.85 20.32
N TRP A 115 -10.30 17.46 21.39
CA TRP A 115 -10.53 16.21 22.12
C TRP A 115 -10.48 16.45 23.63
N GLY A 116 -11.14 15.56 24.38
CA GLY A 116 -11.19 15.64 25.84
C GLY A 116 -11.74 16.97 26.33
N ASP A 117 -11.08 17.56 27.32
CA ASP A 117 -11.33 18.88 27.88
C ASP A 117 -10.58 20.01 27.13
N GLY A 118 -9.80 19.66 26.10
CA GLY A 118 -9.01 20.61 25.31
C GLY A 118 -7.71 21.08 25.97
N SER A 119 -7.37 20.64 27.19
CA SER A 119 -6.21 21.10 27.96
C SER A 119 -4.92 20.29 27.70
N LYS A 120 -5.08 19.03 27.28
CA LYS A 120 -3.98 18.05 27.11
C LYS A 120 -3.69 17.76 25.64
N SER A 121 -2.40 17.69 25.31
CA SER A 121 -1.92 17.22 23.99
C SER A 121 -2.27 15.73 23.78
N PHE A 122 -2.14 15.24 22.55
CA PHE A 122 -2.51 13.87 22.21
C PHE A 122 -1.67 12.82 22.94
N PHE A 123 -0.37 13.08 23.13
CA PHE A 123 0.55 12.25 23.91
C PHE A 123 0.93 12.93 25.23
N HIS A 124 -0.07 13.41 25.99
CA HIS A 124 0.18 14.06 27.27
C HIS A 124 0.48 13.05 28.37
N ASN A 125 1.60 13.24 29.07
CA ASN A 125 1.98 12.46 30.24
C ASN A 125 1.99 13.33 31.50
N GLU A 126 1.07 13.07 32.42
CA GLU A 126 0.87 13.85 33.65
C GLU A 126 2.09 13.86 34.59
N LYS A 127 3.03 12.91 34.42
CA LYS A 127 4.27 12.87 35.20
C LYS A 127 5.31 13.89 34.74
N ILE A 128 5.23 14.37 33.50
CA ILE A 128 6.27 15.21 32.88
C ILE A 128 5.73 16.43 32.14
N ASN A 129 4.44 16.45 31.80
CA ASN A 129 3.79 17.51 31.06
C ASN A 129 2.77 18.22 31.95
N TYR A 130 2.65 19.52 31.73
CA TYR A 130 1.74 20.38 32.50
C TYR A 130 0.59 20.78 31.60
N ALA A 131 -0.62 20.46 32.02
CA ALA A 131 -1.83 20.86 31.31
C ALA A 131 -2.02 22.37 31.48
N VAL A 132 -2.50 23.02 30.42
CA VAL A 132 -2.88 24.43 30.45
C VAL A 132 -4.32 24.51 29.99
N ASN A 133 -5.15 25.14 30.81
CA ASN A 133 -6.53 25.38 30.44
C ASN A 133 -6.58 26.36 29.27
N PRO A 134 -7.30 26.04 28.20
CA PRO A 134 -7.39 26.86 27.00
C PRO A 134 -8.13 28.18 27.22
#